data_AF-A0A3N5EH89-F1
#
_entry.id   AF-A0A3N5EH89-F1
#
_cell.length_a   1.000
_cell.length_b   1.000
_cell.length_c   1.000
_cell.angle_alpha   90.00
_cell.angle_beta   90.00
_cell.angle_gamma   90.00
#
_symmetry.space_group_name_H-M   'P 1'
#
loop_
_entity.id
_entity.type
_entity.pdbx_description
1 polymer ?
#
loop_
_entity_poly.entity_id
_entity_poly.type
_entity_poly.pdbx_seq_one_letter_code
_entity_poly.pdbx_strand_id
1 'polypeptide(L)'
;MKKRLLVAILLILSINCKLISQETCKVLKTEIASKYEGKCKKGLANGKGVAEGKDKFEGTFKNGLPHGYGRYVFASGEVYEGKWKDGKKEGEGKLFYKKDGIDSVKIGVWENDLYVRRITPPSYKVIRATAVGRYSIRRIKDGNRVLVTLLQSSNTNSTVSNLVFSPSSGTETEVGSYKGFENIVFPFRCKVTYSTQNLIRTANYDVSFEFEINQEGEWEIKIDA
;
A
#
# COMPACT_ATOMS: atom_id res chain seq x y z
N MET A 1 -50.16 76.12 12.49
CA MET A 1 -48.69 76.28 12.62
C MET A 1 -48.07 74.88 12.66
N LYS A 2 -47.66 74.28 11.53
CA LYS A 2 -46.32 74.25 10.88
C LYS A 2 -45.18 73.60 11.70
N LYS A 3 -44.55 72.60 11.04
CA LYS A 3 -43.19 71.99 11.19
C LYS A 3 -43.13 70.67 11.99
N ARG A 4 -42.39 69.61 11.59
CA ARG A 4 -41.53 69.31 10.42
C ARG A 4 -41.23 67.79 10.37
N LEU A 5 -40.96 67.35 9.15
CA LEU A 5 -40.53 66.04 8.62
C LEU A 5 -39.20 65.51 9.20
N LEU A 6 -39.01 64.17 9.29
CA LEU A 6 -37.76 63.38 9.13
C LEU A 6 -38.06 61.90 9.49
N VAL A 7 -38.48 61.05 8.54
CA VAL A 7 -37.62 60.11 7.78
C VAL A 7 -36.68 59.28 8.68
N ALA A 8 -37.10 58.08 9.06
CA ALA A 8 -36.20 57.01 9.54
C ALA A 8 -36.29 55.85 8.56
N ILE A 9 -35.23 55.77 7.74
CA ILE A 9 -35.05 54.86 6.61
C ILE A 9 -34.76 53.44 7.12
N LEU A 10 -35.41 52.48 6.46
CA LEU A 10 -35.10 51.05 6.40
C LEU A 10 -33.61 50.72 6.60
N LEU A 11 -33.28 50.09 7.73
CA LEU A 11 -32.07 49.28 7.90
C LEU A 11 -32.49 47.81 7.96
N ILE A 12 -33.00 47.31 6.83
CA ILE A 12 -32.88 45.88 6.52
C ILE A 12 -31.40 45.69 6.22
N LEU A 13 -30.62 45.40 7.26
CA LEU A 13 -29.30 44.82 7.10
C LEU A 13 -29.52 43.44 6.49
N SER A 14 -29.55 43.44 5.16
CA SER A 14 -29.04 42.37 4.32
C SER A 14 -27.69 41.96 4.90
N ILE A 15 -27.72 40.97 5.79
CA ILE A 15 -26.60 40.06 5.92
C ILE A 15 -26.51 39.43 4.54
N ASN A 16 -25.68 40.08 3.72
CA ASN A 16 -25.19 39.55 2.47
C ASN A 16 -24.72 38.15 2.80
N CYS A 17 -25.56 37.18 2.47
CA CYS A 17 -25.17 35.81 2.33
C CYS A 17 -24.08 35.87 1.28
N LYS A 18 -22.82 35.93 1.73
CA LYS A 18 -21.69 35.58 0.90
C LYS A 18 -21.86 34.09 0.63
N LEU A 19 -22.74 33.77 -0.32
CA LEU A 19 -22.59 32.62 -1.19
C LEU A 19 -21.27 32.87 -1.94
N ILE A 20 -20.15 32.65 -1.24
CA ILE A 20 -18.96 32.20 -1.92
C ILE A 20 -19.43 30.88 -2.50
N SER A 21 -19.71 30.87 -3.81
CA SER A 21 -19.72 29.64 -4.56
C SER A 21 -18.45 28.92 -4.13
N GLN A 22 -18.59 27.88 -3.31
CA GLN A 22 -17.53 26.89 -3.21
C GLN A 22 -17.40 26.42 -4.65
N GLU A 23 -16.33 26.83 -5.33
CA GLU A 23 -15.96 26.20 -6.59
C GLU A 23 -15.80 24.72 -6.26
N THR A 24 -16.84 23.94 -6.54
CA THR A 24 -16.82 22.52 -6.25
C THR A 24 -15.83 21.91 -7.21
N CYS A 25 -14.78 21.32 -6.64
CA CYS A 25 -13.72 20.72 -7.43
C CYS A 25 -14.27 19.57 -8.25
N LYS A 26 -14.27 19.76 -9.57
CA LYS A 26 -14.94 18.85 -10.49
C LYS A 26 -14.07 17.62 -10.78
N VAL A 27 -14.71 16.46 -10.69
CA VAL A 27 -14.20 15.19 -11.20
C VAL A 27 -14.86 14.92 -12.54
N LEU A 28 -14.07 14.54 -13.54
CA LEU A 28 -14.51 14.34 -14.93
C LEU A 28 -14.89 12.89 -15.24
N LYS A 29 -14.48 11.94 -14.41
CA LYS A 29 -14.93 10.56 -14.52
C LYS A 29 -16.32 10.44 -13.88
N THR A 30 -17.34 10.27 -14.72
CA THR A 30 -18.75 10.43 -14.35
C THR A 30 -19.19 9.45 -13.27
N GLU A 31 -18.64 8.24 -13.24
CA GLU A 31 -19.04 7.20 -12.28
C GLU A 31 -18.65 7.55 -10.83
N ILE A 32 -17.71 8.46 -10.64
CA ILE A 32 -17.19 8.91 -9.33
C ILE A 32 -17.40 10.41 -9.09
N ALA A 33 -18.23 11.09 -9.90
CA ALA A 33 -18.29 12.55 -9.94
C ALA A 33 -19.29 13.20 -8.97
N SER A 34 -20.01 12.43 -8.14
CA SER A 34 -21.06 12.97 -7.27
C SER A 34 -20.50 13.78 -6.10
N LYS A 35 -19.38 13.35 -5.53
CA LYS A 35 -18.71 14.00 -4.40
C LYS A 35 -17.20 13.86 -4.56
N TYR A 36 -16.47 14.91 -4.21
CA TYR A 36 -15.01 14.90 -4.20
C TYR A 36 -14.47 15.62 -2.97
N GLU A 37 -13.47 15.01 -2.34
CA GLU A 37 -12.68 15.60 -1.27
C GLU A 37 -11.20 15.42 -1.59
N GLY A 38 -10.46 16.52 -1.70
CA GLY A 38 -9.03 16.44 -1.96
C GLY A 38 -8.46 17.70 -2.59
N LYS A 39 -7.22 17.58 -3.05
CA LYS A 39 -6.51 18.68 -3.70
C LYS A 39 -7.19 19.09 -5.01
N CYS A 40 -7.15 20.38 -5.30
CA CYS A 40 -7.87 20.98 -6.39
C CYS A 40 -7.03 22.04 -7.09
N LYS A 41 -7.12 22.09 -8.42
CA LYS A 41 -6.37 23.05 -9.24
C LYS A 41 -7.22 23.49 -10.42
N LYS A 42 -7.49 24.79 -10.53
CA LYS A 42 -8.31 25.40 -11.58
C LYS A 42 -9.71 24.75 -11.68
N GLY A 43 -10.39 24.60 -10.54
CA GLY A 43 -11.72 24.00 -10.46
C GLY A 43 -11.79 22.49 -10.74
N LEU A 44 -10.66 21.81 -10.93
CA LEU A 44 -10.59 20.37 -11.21
C LEU A 44 -9.87 19.61 -10.10
N ALA A 45 -10.29 18.38 -9.83
CA ALA A 45 -9.56 17.46 -8.96
C ALA A 45 -8.12 17.28 -9.44
N ASN A 46 -7.14 17.50 -8.55
CA ASN A 46 -5.72 17.48 -8.91
C ASN A 46 -4.84 17.21 -7.69
N GLY A 47 -4.04 16.15 -7.71
CA GLY A 47 -3.31 15.65 -6.54
C GLY A 47 -4.10 14.56 -5.80
N LYS A 48 -3.75 14.30 -4.54
CA LYS A 48 -4.44 13.27 -3.74
C LYS A 48 -5.88 13.68 -3.42
N GLY A 49 -6.80 12.72 -3.51
CA GLY A 49 -8.20 12.91 -3.15
C GLY A 49 -9.01 11.62 -3.17
N VAL A 50 -10.25 11.74 -2.73
CA VAL A 50 -11.28 10.71 -2.74
C VAL A 50 -12.48 11.24 -3.53
N ALA A 51 -12.92 10.48 -4.52
CA ALA A 51 -14.11 10.77 -5.30
C ALA A 51 -15.11 9.63 -5.14
N GLU A 52 -16.38 9.97 -5.07
CA GLU A 52 -17.48 9.04 -4.82
C GLU A 52 -18.67 9.39 -5.71
N GLY A 53 -19.34 8.37 -6.20
CA GLY A 53 -20.57 8.46 -6.98
C GLY A 53 -21.25 7.11 -7.04
N LYS A 54 -21.46 6.58 -8.24
CA LYS A 54 -21.83 5.18 -8.43
C LYS A 54 -20.69 4.26 -7.95
N ASP A 55 -19.46 4.63 -8.31
CA ASP A 55 -18.24 3.96 -7.91
C ASP A 55 -17.48 4.83 -6.89
N LYS A 56 -16.37 4.33 -6.36
CA LYS A 56 -15.49 5.10 -5.47
C LYS A 56 -14.04 5.00 -5.91
N PHE A 57 -13.34 6.12 -5.94
CA PHE A 57 -11.90 6.16 -6.19
C PHE A 57 -11.16 6.91 -5.09
N GLU A 58 -10.06 6.32 -4.64
CA GLU A 58 -9.12 6.94 -3.72
C GLU A 58 -7.73 6.88 -4.35
N GLY A 59 -7.10 8.03 -4.55
CA GLY A 59 -5.79 8.06 -5.19
C GLY A 59 -5.40 9.45 -5.64
N THR A 60 -4.60 9.50 -6.70
CA THR A 60 -4.18 10.77 -7.30
C THR A 60 -5.05 11.12 -8.51
N PHE A 61 -5.29 12.41 -8.67
CA PHE A 61 -6.00 12.99 -9.80
C PHE A 61 -5.09 13.92 -10.59
N LYS A 62 -5.33 14.04 -11.89
CA LYS A 62 -4.74 15.04 -12.76
C LYS A 62 -5.83 15.55 -13.71
N ASN A 63 -6.02 16.87 -13.74
CA ASN A 63 -7.01 17.53 -14.58
C ASN A 63 -8.42 16.91 -14.47
N GLY A 64 -8.85 16.59 -13.25
CA GLY A 64 -10.18 16.04 -12.98
C GLY A 64 -10.33 14.54 -13.20
N LEU A 65 -9.29 13.83 -13.64
CA LEU A 65 -9.33 12.39 -13.91
C LEU A 65 -8.39 11.61 -12.97
N PRO A 66 -8.72 10.37 -12.60
CA PRO A 66 -7.78 9.44 -11.97
C PRO A 66 -6.44 9.36 -12.74
N HIS A 67 -5.33 9.48 -12.01
CA HIS A 67 -3.98 9.49 -12.58
C HIS A 67 -2.94 9.05 -11.53
N GLY A 68 -1.86 8.38 -11.94
CA GLY A 68 -0.86 7.86 -10.99
C GLY A 68 -1.38 6.59 -10.30
N TYR A 69 -1.12 6.40 -9.00
CA TYR A 69 -1.64 5.22 -8.29
C TYR A 69 -2.97 5.51 -7.60
N GLY A 70 -3.87 4.53 -7.59
CA GLY A 70 -5.14 4.63 -6.88
C GLY A 70 -5.89 3.31 -6.79
N ARG A 71 -6.88 3.32 -5.89
CA ARG A 71 -7.80 2.23 -5.59
C ARG A 71 -9.21 2.63 -6.04
N TYR A 72 -9.80 1.80 -6.90
CA TYR A 72 -11.12 2.00 -7.48
C TYR A 72 -12.03 0.86 -7.07
N VAL A 73 -13.15 1.18 -6.44
CA VAL A 73 -14.20 0.23 -6.04
C VAL A 73 -15.36 0.40 -7.02
N PHE A 74 -15.64 -0.65 -7.78
CA PHE A 74 -16.76 -0.69 -8.70
C PHE A 74 -18.05 -0.97 -7.93
N ALA A 75 -19.18 -0.42 -8.37
CA ALA A 75 -20.50 -0.71 -7.81
C ALA A 75 -20.86 -2.21 -7.82
N SER A 76 -20.28 -2.97 -8.75
CA SER A 76 -20.40 -4.44 -8.84
C SER A 76 -19.60 -5.20 -7.78
N GLY A 77 -18.75 -4.51 -7.01
CA GLY A 77 -17.99 -5.07 -5.90
C GLY A 77 -16.54 -5.41 -6.23
N GLU A 78 -16.13 -5.42 -7.50
CA GLU A 78 -14.71 -5.54 -7.84
C GLU A 78 -13.91 -4.34 -7.33
N VAL A 79 -12.62 -4.57 -7.11
CA VAL A 79 -11.68 -3.53 -6.71
C VAL A 79 -10.46 -3.58 -7.61
N TYR A 80 -10.09 -2.46 -8.21
CA TYR A 80 -8.81 -2.31 -8.89
C TYR A 80 -7.85 -1.44 -8.08
N GLU A 81 -6.66 -1.96 -7.82
CA GLU A 81 -5.54 -1.23 -7.21
C GLU A 81 -4.36 -1.24 -8.18
N GLY A 82 -3.95 -0.07 -8.65
CA GLY A 82 -2.88 -0.01 -9.65
C GLY A 82 -2.65 1.38 -10.19
N LYS A 83 -1.92 1.45 -11.30
CA LYS A 83 -1.68 2.72 -11.98
C LYS A 83 -2.89 3.09 -12.86
N TRP A 84 -3.03 4.40 -13.03
CA TRP A 84 -4.08 5.10 -13.74
C TRP A 84 -3.47 6.16 -14.63
N LYS A 85 -4.02 6.33 -15.82
CA LYS A 85 -3.67 7.40 -16.73
C LYS A 85 -4.95 7.90 -17.39
N ASP A 86 -5.20 9.20 -17.21
CA ASP A 86 -6.30 9.93 -17.82
C ASP A 86 -7.66 9.21 -17.64
N GLY A 87 -7.90 8.72 -16.42
CA GLY A 87 -9.14 8.06 -16.02
C GLY A 87 -9.25 6.58 -16.36
N LYS A 88 -8.21 5.98 -16.95
CA LYS A 88 -8.17 4.56 -17.33
C LYS A 88 -7.13 3.79 -16.51
N LYS A 89 -7.35 2.49 -16.30
CA LYS A 89 -6.35 1.57 -15.74
C LYS A 89 -5.18 1.47 -16.72
N GLU A 90 -3.97 1.59 -16.19
CA GLU A 90 -2.73 1.65 -16.95
C GLU A 90 -1.61 0.95 -16.17
N GLY A 91 -0.61 0.38 -16.83
CA GLY A 91 0.55 -0.24 -16.19
C GLY A 91 0.19 -1.38 -15.22
N GLU A 92 0.99 -1.54 -14.17
CA GLU A 92 0.82 -2.64 -13.21
C GLU A 92 -0.36 -2.41 -12.27
N GLY A 93 -1.10 -3.49 -11.98
CA GLY A 93 -2.23 -3.44 -11.06
C GLY A 93 -2.68 -4.82 -10.54
N LYS A 94 -3.70 -4.79 -9.68
CA LYS A 94 -4.40 -5.93 -9.12
C LYS A 94 -5.90 -5.68 -9.23
N LEU A 95 -6.62 -6.62 -9.83
CA LEU A 95 -8.08 -6.62 -9.84
C LEU A 95 -8.56 -7.74 -8.91
N PHE A 96 -9.25 -7.36 -7.84
CA PHE A 96 -9.96 -8.23 -6.93
C PHE A 96 -11.40 -8.39 -7.42
N TYR A 97 -11.89 -9.61 -7.51
CA TYR A 97 -13.19 -9.95 -8.06
C TYR A 97 -13.67 -11.29 -7.50
N LYS A 98 -14.95 -11.60 -7.66
CA LYS A 98 -15.48 -12.93 -7.35
C LYS A 98 -15.53 -13.79 -8.61
N LYS A 99 -15.02 -15.01 -8.52
CA LYS A 99 -15.20 -16.05 -9.53
C LYS A 99 -15.91 -17.22 -8.88
N ASP A 100 -17.12 -17.53 -9.32
CA ASP A 100 -17.95 -18.62 -8.77
C ASP A 100 -18.15 -18.49 -7.24
N GLY A 101 -18.33 -17.25 -6.76
CA GLY A 101 -18.48 -16.93 -5.34
C GLY A 101 -17.16 -16.84 -4.55
N ILE A 102 -16.05 -17.25 -5.15
CA ILE A 102 -14.72 -17.30 -4.52
C ILE A 102 -13.96 -16.02 -4.79
N ASP A 103 -13.40 -15.42 -3.74
CA ASP A 103 -12.54 -14.24 -3.85
C ASP A 103 -11.29 -14.59 -4.68
N SER A 104 -11.08 -13.83 -5.74
CA SER A 104 -10.07 -14.06 -6.74
C SER A 104 -9.29 -12.79 -7.03
N VAL A 105 -8.03 -12.93 -7.41
CA VAL A 105 -7.16 -11.81 -7.79
C VAL A 105 -6.55 -12.03 -9.18
N LYS A 106 -6.57 -10.98 -9.99
CA LYS A 106 -5.88 -10.93 -11.29
C LYS A 106 -4.79 -9.88 -11.20
N ILE A 107 -3.54 -10.31 -11.32
CA ILE A 107 -2.35 -9.44 -11.27
C ILE A 107 -1.76 -9.36 -12.69
N GLY A 108 -1.40 -8.16 -13.13
CA GLY A 108 -0.92 -7.98 -14.50
C GLY A 108 -0.57 -6.56 -14.92
N VAL A 109 -0.53 -6.37 -16.24
CA VAL A 109 -0.38 -5.08 -16.89
C VAL A 109 -1.70 -4.72 -17.59
N TRP A 110 -2.15 -3.49 -17.41
CA TRP A 110 -3.28 -2.88 -18.09
C TRP A 110 -2.80 -1.79 -19.06
N GLU A 111 -3.50 -1.64 -20.16
CA GLU A 111 -3.30 -0.54 -21.10
C GLU A 111 -4.68 -0.07 -21.56
N ASN A 112 -4.99 1.20 -21.33
CA ASN A 112 -6.30 1.77 -21.68
C ASN A 112 -7.50 0.92 -21.21
N ASP A 113 -7.50 0.52 -19.93
CA ASP A 113 -8.50 -0.38 -19.29
C ASP A 113 -8.45 -1.87 -19.67
N LEU A 114 -7.71 -2.24 -20.72
CA LEU A 114 -7.58 -3.62 -21.19
C LEU A 114 -6.50 -4.37 -20.42
N TYR A 115 -6.79 -5.61 -20.01
CA TYR A 115 -5.79 -6.49 -19.41
C TYR A 115 -4.89 -7.07 -20.51
N VAL A 116 -3.60 -6.70 -20.50
CA VAL A 116 -2.65 -7.08 -21.54
C VAL A 116 -1.96 -8.40 -21.22
N ARG A 117 -1.38 -8.52 -20.02
CA ARG A 117 -0.64 -9.73 -19.63
C ARG A 117 -0.62 -9.95 -18.13
N ARG A 118 -0.39 -11.21 -17.74
CA ARG A 118 -0.14 -11.60 -16.34
C ARG A 118 1.24 -11.12 -15.89
N ILE A 119 1.29 -10.70 -14.63
CA ILE A 119 2.53 -10.56 -13.86
C ILE A 119 2.45 -11.62 -12.78
N THR A 120 3.41 -12.55 -12.79
CA THR A 120 3.64 -13.45 -11.67
C THR A 120 4.47 -12.68 -10.65
N PRO A 121 4.01 -12.56 -9.38
CA PRO A 121 4.85 -12.00 -8.33
C PRO A 121 6.20 -12.71 -8.29
N PRO A 122 7.30 -12.01 -7.98
CA PRO A 122 8.57 -12.68 -7.79
C PRO A 122 8.40 -13.73 -6.68
N SER A 123 9.13 -14.85 -6.79
CA SER A 123 9.02 -15.95 -5.84
C SER A 123 9.27 -15.53 -4.38
N TYR A 124 10.02 -14.44 -4.19
CA TYR A 124 10.12 -13.68 -2.94
C TYR A 124 10.31 -12.18 -3.19
N LYS A 125 10.12 -11.36 -2.16
CA LYS A 125 10.53 -9.95 -2.13
C LYS A 125 11.05 -9.56 -0.74
N VAL A 126 12.03 -8.66 -0.71
CA VAL A 126 12.45 -7.98 0.54
C VAL A 126 11.65 -6.70 0.67
N ILE A 127 10.92 -6.56 1.76
CA ILE A 127 10.07 -5.40 2.06
C ILE A 127 10.90 -4.31 2.74
N ARG A 128 11.78 -4.70 3.68
CA ARG A 128 12.64 -3.77 4.42
C ARG A 128 13.93 -4.45 4.87
N ALA A 129 15.04 -3.75 4.80
CA ALA A 129 16.32 -4.16 5.37
C ALA A 129 16.99 -2.96 6.05
N THR A 130 17.18 -3.01 7.36
CA THR A 130 17.76 -1.95 8.19
C THR A 130 18.91 -2.53 8.97
N ALA A 131 20.09 -1.92 8.84
CA ALA A 131 21.34 -2.40 9.43
C ALA A 131 21.66 -3.86 9.05
N VAL A 132 21.43 -4.22 7.79
CA VAL A 132 21.78 -5.52 7.21
C VAL A 132 22.87 -5.29 6.18
N GLY A 133 24.04 -5.89 6.38
CA GLY A 133 25.18 -5.79 5.47
C GLY A 133 24.99 -6.65 4.22
N ARG A 134 24.58 -7.91 4.40
CA ARG A 134 24.28 -8.84 3.31
C ARG A 134 23.09 -9.73 3.67
N TYR A 135 22.42 -10.26 2.66
CA TYR A 135 21.43 -11.30 2.84
C TYR A 135 21.36 -12.22 1.63
N SER A 136 20.83 -13.42 1.83
CA SER A 136 20.48 -14.33 0.74
C SER A 136 19.11 -14.94 1.01
N ILE A 137 18.27 -15.03 -0.01
CA ILE A 137 16.99 -15.75 0.05
C ILE A 137 16.98 -16.74 -1.11
N ARG A 138 16.87 -18.02 -0.80
CA ARG A 138 16.98 -19.11 -1.79
C ARG A 138 15.93 -20.17 -1.53
N ARG A 139 15.24 -20.59 -2.58
CA ARG A 139 14.46 -21.84 -2.57
C ARG A 139 15.40 -23.02 -2.70
N ILE A 140 15.32 -23.95 -1.76
CA ILE A 140 16.16 -25.16 -1.69
C ILE A 140 15.53 -26.28 -2.51
N LYS A 141 14.27 -26.59 -2.22
CA LYS A 141 13.50 -27.71 -2.78
C LYS A 141 12.01 -27.49 -2.55
N ASP A 142 11.21 -28.44 -3.01
CA ASP A 142 9.78 -28.51 -2.69
C ASP A 142 9.57 -28.78 -1.21
N GLY A 143 8.52 -28.21 -0.64
CA GLY A 143 8.24 -28.25 0.79
C GLY A 143 7.37 -27.07 1.22
N ASN A 144 7.15 -26.94 2.53
CA ASN A 144 6.38 -25.85 3.11
C ASN A 144 7.08 -25.39 4.39
N ARG A 145 8.25 -24.76 4.23
CA ARG A 145 9.00 -24.22 5.36
C ARG A 145 9.95 -23.10 4.98
N VAL A 146 10.24 -22.26 5.96
CA VAL A 146 11.19 -21.16 5.89
C VAL A 146 12.21 -21.32 7.02
N LEU A 147 13.48 -21.36 6.68
CA LEU A 147 14.61 -21.44 7.62
C LEU A 147 15.37 -20.12 7.59
N VAL A 148 15.59 -19.54 8.76
CA VAL A 148 16.32 -18.27 8.92
C VAL A 148 17.61 -18.51 9.70
N THR A 149 18.70 -18.01 9.15
CA THR A 149 20.02 -17.99 9.77
C THR A 149 20.47 -16.55 9.95
N LEU A 150 20.90 -16.22 11.16
CA LEU A 150 21.53 -14.95 11.49
C LEU A 150 23.04 -15.14 11.47
N LEU A 151 23.74 -14.21 10.83
CA LEU A 151 25.18 -14.19 10.67
C LEU A 151 25.72 -12.84 11.17
N GLN A 152 26.96 -12.87 11.64
CA GLN A 152 27.74 -11.66 11.93
C GLN A 152 29.11 -11.80 11.26
N SER A 153 29.40 -10.95 10.27
CA SER A 153 30.58 -11.11 9.39
C SER A 153 30.70 -12.50 8.78
N SER A 154 29.59 -13.04 8.27
CA SER A 154 29.52 -14.37 7.65
C SER A 154 29.82 -15.55 8.59
N ASN A 155 29.93 -15.32 9.90
CA ASN A 155 30.01 -16.39 10.91
C ASN A 155 28.63 -16.71 11.47
N THR A 156 28.34 -18.00 11.68
CA THR A 156 27.08 -18.51 12.26
C THR A 156 27.01 -18.39 13.78
N ASN A 157 28.15 -18.10 14.44
CA ASN A 157 28.25 -17.98 15.90
C ASN A 157 27.94 -16.55 16.36
N SER A 158 26.86 -15.96 15.83
CA SER A 158 26.46 -14.59 16.14
C SER A 158 25.70 -14.57 17.46
N THR A 159 26.28 -13.97 18.50
CA THR A 159 25.54 -13.65 19.72
C THR A 159 24.59 -12.49 19.41
N VAL A 160 23.31 -12.82 19.21
CA VAL A 160 22.25 -11.82 19.05
C VAL A 160 21.38 -11.79 20.30
N SER A 161 20.86 -10.62 20.64
CA SER A 161 19.89 -10.45 21.73
C SER A 161 18.57 -9.92 21.19
N ASN A 162 17.50 -10.05 21.98
CA ASN A 162 16.16 -9.55 21.64
C ASN A 162 15.65 -10.04 20.28
N LEU A 163 15.97 -11.28 19.91
CA LEU A 163 15.51 -11.87 18.66
C LEU A 163 14.00 -12.08 18.71
N VAL A 164 13.30 -11.43 17.80
CA VAL A 164 11.85 -11.52 17.64
C VAL A 164 11.54 -11.82 16.17
N PHE A 165 10.71 -12.84 15.95
CA PHE A 165 10.06 -13.08 14.68
C PHE A 165 8.59 -12.66 14.75
N SER A 166 8.09 -12.05 13.68
CA SER A 166 6.68 -11.74 13.50
C SER A 166 6.20 -12.37 12.18
N PRO A 167 5.89 -13.67 12.18
CA PRO A 167 5.39 -14.39 11.00
C PRO A 167 3.90 -14.08 10.74
N SER A 168 3.47 -14.15 9.48
CA SER A 168 2.06 -14.02 9.10
C SER A 168 1.26 -15.32 9.28
N SER A 169 1.93 -16.47 9.35
CA SER A 169 1.34 -17.81 9.45
C SER A 169 2.40 -18.84 9.85
N GLY A 170 2.01 -20.11 10.00
CA GLY A 170 2.93 -21.21 10.32
C GLY A 170 3.27 -21.33 11.80
N THR A 171 3.98 -22.40 12.12
CA THR A 171 4.42 -22.75 13.48
C THR A 171 5.94 -22.66 13.54
N GLU A 172 6.46 -22.01 14.57
CA GLU A 172 7.91 -21.88 14.78
C GLU A 172 8.54 -23.26 14.99
N THR A 173 9.68 -23.48 14.35
CA THR A 173 10.49 -24.70 14.46
C THR A 173 11.96 -24.35 14.63
N GLU A 174 12.68 -25.16 15.39
CA GLU A 174 14.12 -25.07 15.53
C GLU A 174 14.76 -26.37 15.03
N VAL A 175 15.65 -26.25 14.04
CA VAL A 175 16.38 -27.39 13.47
C VAL A 175 17.86 -27.07 13.54
N GLY A 176 18.58 -27.59 14.53
CA GLY A 176 19.99 -27.27 14.74
C GLY A 176 20.20 -25.79 15.05
N SER A 177 21.00 -25.09 14.24
CA SER A 177 21.23 -23.63 14.37
C SER A 177 20.20 -22.77 13.61
N TYR A 178 19.20 -23.38 12.97
CA TYR A 178 18.18 -22.67 12.22
C TYR A 178 16.95 -22.41 13.09
N LYS A 179 16.43 -21.18 13.02
CA LYS A 179 15.07 -20.85 13.48
C LYS A 179 14.19 -20.66 12.26
N GLY A 180 12.98 -21.18 12.27
CA GLY A 180 12.15 -21.21 11.08
C GLY A 180 10.68 -21.41 11.34
N PHE A 181 9.93 -21.62 10.27
CA PHE A 181 8.49 -21.83 10.29
C PHE A 181 8.11 -22.96 9.34
N GLU A 182 7.19 -23.82 9.76
CA GLU A 182 6.56 -24.85 8.91
C GLU A 182 5.05 -24.63 8.86
N ASN A 183 4.37 -25.28 7.91
CA ASN A 183 2.92 -25.17 7.72
C ASN A 183 2.46 -23.72 7.45
N ILE A 184 3.26 -22.99 6.67
CA ILE A 184 3.03 -21.61 6.26
C ILE A 184 1.98 -21.51 5.15
N VAL A 185 1.18 -20.45 5.23
CA VAL A 185 0.23 -20.04 4.21
C VAL A 185 0.89 -18.98 3.33
N PHE A 186 0.88 -19.19 2.01
CA PHE A 186 1.45 -18.26 1.05
C PHE A 186 0.41 -17.21 0.60
N PRO A 187 0.81 -15.93 0.43
CA PRO A 187 2.16 -15.40 0.64
C PRO A 187 2.54 -15.35 2.13
N PHE A 188 3.74 -15.84 2.45
CA PHE A 188 4.26 -15.86 3.82
C PHE A 188 5.12 -14.62 4.05
N ARG A 189 4.73 -13.76 4.99
CA ARG A 189 5.50 -12.59 5.41
C ARG A 189 6.11 -12.84 6.78
N CYS A 190 7.35 -12.42 6.96
CA CYS A 190 7.99 -12.42 8.26
C CYS A 190 8.84 -11.17 8.45
N LYS A 191 8.73 -10.57 9.62
CA LYS A 191 9.66 -9.55 10.11
C LYS A 191 10.55 -10.15 11.19
N VAL A 192 11.86 -9.99 11.02
CA VAL A 192 12.89 -10.41 11.97
C VAL A 192 13.51 -9.15 12.56
N THR A 193 13.59 -9.07 13.89
CA THR A 193 14.30 -8.00 14.59
C THR A 193 15.19 -8.58 15.66
N TYR A 194 16.38 -8.03 15.82
CA TYR A 194 17.33 -8.41 16.86
C TYR A 194 18.36 -7.30 17.07
N SER A 195 19.05 -7.33 18.21
CA SER A 195 20.16 -6.44 18.50
C SER A 195 21.48 -7.20 18.35
N THR A 196 22.48 -6.58 17.74
CA THR A 196 23.84 -7.13 17.63
C THR A 196 24.91 -6.05 17.79
N GLN A 197 26.16 -6.47 17.92
CA GLN A 197 27.32 -5.60 18.04
C GLN A 197 27.94 -5.29 16.69
N ASN A 198 28.53 -4.10 16.54
CA ASN A 198 29.42 -3.83 15.41
C ASN A 198 30.66 -4.72 15.45
N LEU A 199 31.38 -4.82 14.33
CA LEU A 199 32.49 -5.77 14.17
C LEU A 199 33.62 -5.59 15.19
N ILE A 200 33.78 -4.36 15.68
CA ILE A 200 34.76 -3.98 16.70
C ILE A 200 34.20 -4.04 18.14
N ARG A 201 32.95 -4.50 18.31
CA ARG A 201 32.23 -4.69 19.59
C ARG A 201 32.14 -3.45 20.50
N THR A 202 32.13 -2.27 19.90
CA THR A 202 32.07 -0.98 20.61
C THR A 202 30.66 -0.37 20.66
N ALA A 203 29.73 -0.84 19.84
CA ALA A 203 28.36 -0.34 19.82
C ALA A 203 27.36 -1.44 19.47
N ASN A 204 26.20 -1.41 20.14
CA ASN A 204 25.04 -2.22 19.80
C ASN A 204 24.17 -1.46 18.80
N TYR A 205 23.56 -2.17 17.86
CA TYR A 205 22.54 -1.62 16.98
C TYR A 205 21.45 -2.65 16.71
N ASP A 206 20.27 -2.14 16.35
CA ASP A 206 19.11 -2.95 16.05
C ASP A 206 19.01 -3.23 14.55
N VAL A 207 18.86 -4.50 14.23
CA VAL A 207 18.66 -5.01 12.88
C VAL A 207 17.16 -5.23 12.66
N SER A 208 16.68 -4.87 11.47
CA SER A 208 15.34 -5.26 11.04
C SER A 208 15.32 -5.72 9.60
N PHE A 209 14.79 -6.91 9.39
CA PHE A 209 14.65 -7.50 8.06
C PHE A 209 13.22 -8.01 7.88
N GLU A 210 12.53 -7.53 6.85
CA GLU A 210 11.16 -7.94 6.51
C GLU A 210 11.13 -8.47 5.09
N PHE A 211 10.58 -9.68 4.91
CA PHE A 211 10.50 -10.36 3.62
C PHE A 211 9.14 -11.02 3.43
N GLU A 212 8.81 -11.32 2.18
CA GLU A 212 7.61 -12.05 1.77
C GLU A 212 8.00 -13.12 0.75
N ILE A 213 7.60 -14.36 1.00
CA ILE A 213 7.73 -15.50 0.09
C ILE A 213 6.38 -15.73 -0.57
N ASN A 214 6.36 -15.79 -1.91
CA ASN A 214 5.14 -15.88 -2.71
C ASN A 214 4.92 -17.27 -3.32
N GLN A 215 5.85 -18.19 -3.13
CA GLN A 215 5.83 -19.50 -3.76
C GLN A 215 6.15 -20.60 -2.75
N GLU A 216 5.41 -21.69 -2.84
CA GLU A 216 5.64 -22.92 -2.07
C GLU A 216 7.06 -23.46 -2.25
N GLY A 217 7.63 -23.93 -1.15
CA GLY A 217 8.97 -24.50 -1.12
C GLY A 217 9.54 -24.52 0.29
N GLU A 218 10.70 -25.15 0.37
CA GLU A 218 11.64 -24.95 1.45
C GLU A 218 12.57 -23.78 1.10
N TRP A 219 12.59 -22.77 1.95
CA TRP A 219 13.35 -21.54 1.73
C TRP A 219 14.40 -21.36 2.81
N GLU A 220 15.60 -20.97 2.40
CA GLU A 220 16.70 -20.57 3.29
C GLU A 220 16.89 -19.05 3.17
N ILE A 221 16.84 -18.36 4.31
CA ILE A 221 17.13 -16.94 4.44
C ILE A 221 18.35 -16.78 5.34
N LYS A 222 19.38 -16.10 4.84
CA LYS A 222 20.55 -15.70 5.63
C LYS A 222 20.56 -14.19 5.75
N ILE A 223 20.75 -13.69 6.97
CA ILE A 223 20.81 -12.26 7.29
C ILE A 223 22.17 -12.03 7.95
N ASP A 224 23.03 -11.24 7.32
CA ASP A 224 24.37 -10.92 7.81
C ASP A 224 24.41 -9.43 8.19
N ALA A 225 24.63 -9.17 9.48
CA ALA A 225 24.71 -7.83 10.06
C ALA A 225 26.15 -7.48 10.41
#